data_AF-A0A955H9W8-F1
#
_entry.id   AF-A0A955H9W8-F1
#
_cell.length_a   1.000
_cell.length_b   1.000
_cell.length_c   1.000
_cell.angle_alpha   90.00
_cell.angle_beta   90.00
_cell.angle_gamma   90.00
#
_symmetry.space_group_name_H-M   'P 1'
#
loop_
_entity.id
_entity.type
_entity.pdbx_description
1 polymer ?
#
loop_
_entity_poly.entity_id
_entity_poly.type
_entity_poly.pdbx_seq_one_letter_code
_entity_poly.pdbx_strand_id
1 'polypeptide(L)' 'GLPVTNRVLYERLKSKSVLVVSGDYFFPGLQGEWSHTNECIRITYSQDDARVEAGIRIIADEIRTLFHQGV' A
#
# COMPACT_ATOMS: atom_id res chain seq x y z
N GLY A 1 -9.05 7.72 -5.67
CA GLY A 1 -8.70 6.32 -5.38
C GLY A 1 -7.25 6.07 -5.67
N LEU A 2 -6.74 4.90 -5.26
CA LEU A 2 -5.41 4.44 -5.67
C LEU A 2 -5.47 4.06 -7.17
N PRO A 3 -4.53 4.49 -8.03
CA PRO A 3 -4.57 4.22 -9.48
C PRO A 3 -4.37 2.74 -9.84
N VAL A 4 -3.98 1.91 -8.86
CA VAL A 4 -3.86 0.45 -8.95
C VAL A 4 -4.49 -0.17 -7.69
N THR A 5 -4.66 -1.48 -7.65
CA THR A 5 -5.11 -2.15 -6.41
C THR A 5 -4.00 -2.16 -5.36
N ASN A 6 -4.38 -2.22 -4.08
CA ASN A 6 -3.48 -2.38 -2.94
C ASN A 6 -2.61 -3.65 -3.04
N ARG A 7 -3.11 -4.71 -3.68
CA ARG A 7 -2.34 -5.91 -4.03
C ARG A 7 -1.18 -5.61 -4.98
N VAL A 8 -1.43 -4.82 -6.03
CA VAL A 8 -0.38 -4.39 -6.98
C VAL A 8 0.63 -3.49 -6.27
N LEU A 9 0.17 -2.55 -5.45
CA LEU A 9 1.06 -1.72 -4.63
C LEU A 9 1.93 -2.58 -3.68
N TYR A 10 1.34 -3.59 -3.03
CA TYR A 10 2.07 -4.51 -2.16
C TYR A 10 3.22 -5.22 -2.89
N GLU A 11 3.00 -5.80 -4.08
CA GLU A 11 4.06 -6.50 -4.81
C GLU A 11 5.18 -5.54 -5.25
N ARG A 12 4.84 -4.31 -5.64
CA ARG A 12 5.81 -3.27 -5.99
C ARG A 12 6.67 -2.87 -4.78
N LEU A 13 6.05 -2.63 -3.63
CA LEU A 13 6.76 -2.30 -2.39
C LEU A 13 7.65 -3.46 -1.90
N LYS A 14 7.14 -4.69 -1.99
CA LYS A 14 7.89 -5.91 -1.64
C LYS A 14 9.16 -6.05 -2.48
N SER A 15 9.08 -5.75 -3.78
CA SER A 15 10.26 -5.74 -4.67
C SER A 15 11.33 -4.72 -4.26
N LYS A 16 10.92 -3.66 -3.55
CA LYS A 16 11.77 -2.60 -2.99
C LYS A 16 12.13 -2.82 -1.52
N SER A 17 12.00 -4.07 -1.04
CA SER A 17 12.29 -4.47 0.35
C SER A 17 11.41 -3.79 1.41
N VAL A 18 10.22 -3.30 1.04
CA VAL A 18 9.22 -2.77 1.98
C VAL A 18 8.03 -3.72 2.04
N LEU A 19 7.83 -4.34 3.20
CA LEU A 19 6.69 -5.23 3.43
C LEU A 19 5.57 -4.49 4.16
N VAL A 20 4.38 -4.51 3.57
CA VAL A 20 3.12 -3.98 4.11
C VAL A 20 2.05 -5.05 4.07
N VAL A 21 0.89 -4.80 4.67
CA VAL A 21 -0.28 -5.69 4.52
C VAL A 21 -1.32 -5.02 3.64
N SER A 22 -1.82 -5.77 2.65
CA SER A 22 -2.89 -5.31 1.77
C SER A 22 -4.21 -5.14 2.54
N GLY A 23 -4.96 -4.08 2.24
CA GLY A 23 -6.17 -3.70 2.97
C GLY A 23 -7.39 -4.58 2.69
N ASP A 24 -7.41 -5.30 1.57
CA ASP A 24 -8.52 -6.17 1.17
C ASP A 24 -8.81 -7.29 2.18
N TYR A 25 -7.79 -7.71 2.95
CA TYR A 25 -7.95 -8.70 4.01
C TYR A 25 -8.77 -8.23 5.22
N PHE A 26 -9.08 -6.93 5.35
CA PHE A 26 -9.69 -6.35 6.55
C PHE A 26 -11.21 -6.15 6.45
N PHE A 27 -11.86 -6.71 5.44
CA PHE A 27 -13.31 -6.56 5.22
C PHE A 27 -14.10 -7.89 5.25
N PRO A 28 -13.90 -8.79 6.24
CA PRO A 28 -14.69 -10.00 6.34
C PRO A 28 -16.16 -9.66 6.61
N GLY A 29 -17.08 -10.30 5.88
CA GLY A 29 -18.52 -10.12 6.06
C GLY A 29 -19.13 -8.89 5.36
N LEU A 30 -18.34 -8.10 4.64
CA LEU A 30 -18.85 -7.04 3.77
C LEU A 30 -19.75 -7.64 2.68
N GLN A 31 -20.94 -7.06 2.50
CA GLN A 31 -21.87 -7.45 1.44
C GLN A 31 -21.77 -6.45 0.29
N GLY A 32 -21.69 -6.96 -0.94
CA GLY A 32 -21.54 -6.14 -2.15
C GLY A 32 -20.11 -5.65 -2.40
N GLU A 33 -19.92 -4.99 -3.54
CA GLU A 33 -18.62 -4.45 -3.94
C GLU A 33 -18.41 -3.04 -3.38
N TRP A 34 -17.22 -2.80 -2.83
CA TRP A 34 -16.78 -1.47 -2.41
C TRP A 34 -15.34 -1.25 -2.87
N SER A 35 -15.15 -0.31 -3.79
CA SER A 35 -13.84 -0.03 -4.41
C SER A 35 -12.74 0.25 -3.38
N HIS A 36 -13.09 0.91 -2.27
CA HIS A 36 -12.14 1.32 -1.24
C HIS A 36 -11.41 0.15 -0.56
N THR A 37 -11.99 -1.05 -0.59
CA THR A 37 -11.33 -2.27 -0.07
C THR A 37 -10.00 -2.56 -0.77
N ASN A 38 -9.84 -2.05 -2.00
CA ASN A 38 -8.64 -2.18 -2.83
C ASN A 38 -7.71 -0.96 -2.78
N GLU A 39 -7.96 0.04 -1.93
CA GLU A 39 -7.24 1.33 -1.96
C GLU A 39 -6.34 1.57 -0.75
N CYS A 40 -6.39 0.68 0.26
CA CYS A 40 -5.71 0.86 1.54
C CYS A 40 -4.63 -0.20 1.77
N ILE A 41 -3.60 0.16 2.54
CA ILE A 41 -2.56 -0.73 3.07
C ILE A 41 -2.39 -0.47 4.58
N ARG A 42 -1.95 -1.49 5.32
CA ARG A 42 -1.58 -1.38 6.73
C ARG A 42 -0.06 -1.41 6.88
N ILE A 43 0.47 -0.45 7.62
CA ILE A 43 1.89 -0.37 8.00
C ILE A 43 2.06 -0.67 9.50
N THR A 44 3.23 -1.21 9.86
CA THR A 44 3.64 -1.39 11.26
C THR A 44 4.75 -0.39 11.57
N TYR A 45 4.58 0.41 12.63
CA TYR A 45 5.49 1.50 13.00
C TYR A 45 6.29 1.21 14.29
N SER A 46 6.32 -0.04 14.75
CA SER A 46 7.01 -0.44 15.99
C SER A 46 8.51 -0.71 15.83
N GLN A 47 9.08 -0.43 14.65
CA GLN A 47 10.52 -0.51 14.41
C GLN A 47 11.19 0.83 14.78
N ASP A 48 12.52 0.91 14.70
CA ASP A 48 13.22 2.16 14.92
C ASP A 48 12.83 3.25 13.88
N ASP A 49 12.90 4.51 14.30
CA ASP A 49 12.47 5.66 13.52
C ASP A 49 13.12 5.72 12.14
N ALA A 50 14.41 5.40 12.06
CA ALA A 50 15.16 5.44 10.80
C ALA A 50 14.64 4.41 9.78
N ARG A 51 14.32 3.19 10.24
CA ARG A 51 13.68 2.17 9.39
C ARG A 51 12.28 2.57 8.95
N VAL A 52 11.47 3.11 9.88
CA VAL A 52 10.10 3.55 9.57
C VAL A 52 10.14 4.68 8.54
N GLU A 53 11.02 5.67 8.71
CA GLU A 53 11.20 6.77 7.78
C GLU A 53 11.63 6.27 6.39
N ALA A 54 12.61 5.37 6.31
CA ALA A 54 13.07 4.80 5.05
C ALA A 54 11.94 4.06 4.32
N GLY A 55 11.15 3.26 5.04
CA GLY A 55 9.99 2.56 4.49
C GLY A 55 8.92 3.53 3.96
N ILE A 56 8.57 4.56 4.73
CA ILE A 56 7.60 5.59 4.33
C ILE A 56 8.08 6.34 3.08
N ARG A 57 9.38 6.63 2.98
CA ARG A 57 9.95 7.31 1.80
C ARG A 57 9.76 6.48 0.52
N ILE A 58 10.08 5.20 0.58
CA ILE A 58 9.88 4.26 -0.55
C ILE A 58 8.39 4.18 -0.92
N ILE A 59 7.49 4.12 0.07
CA ILE A 59 6.04 4.12 -0.16
C ILE A 59 5.61 5.39 -0.90
N ALA A 60 6.05 6.57 -0.43
CA ALA A 60 5.72 7.84 -1.05
C ALA A 60 6.23 7.94 -2.50
N ASP A 61 7.46 7.49 -2.77
CA ASP A 61 8.03 7.47 -4.12
C ASP A 61 7.26 6.55 -5.05
N GLU A 62 6.83 5.38 -4.56
CA GLU A 62 6.04 4.43 -5.32
C GLU A 62 4.66 5.01 -5.68
N ILE A 63 3.98 5.61 -4.71
CA ILE A 63 2.69 6.27 -4.91
C ILE A 63 2.83 7.40 -5.92
N ARG A 64 3.82 8.30 -5.77
CA ARG A 64 4.07 9.39 -6.72
C ARG A 64 4.31 8.86 -8.14
N THR A 65 5.10 7.79 -8.28
CA THR A 65 5.35 7.14 -9.56
C THR A 65 4.06 6.67 -10.21
N LEU A 66 3.19 5.97 -9.47
CA LEU A 66 1.92 5.46 -9.96
C LEU A 66 0.97 6.59 -10.42
N PHE A 67 0.89 7.68 -9.66
CA PHE A 67 0.06 8.83 -10.02
C PHE A 67 0.62 9.64 -11.21
N HIS A 68 1.94 9.72 -11.36
CA HIS A 68 2.57 10.38 -12.51
C HIS A 68 2.50 9.55 -13.79
N GLN A 69 2.46 8.22 -13.68
CA GLN A 69 2.41 7.32 -14.84
C GLN A 69 1.02 7.23 -15.48
N GLY A 70 0.01 7.92 -14.93
CA GLY A 70 -1.29 8.15 -15.59
C GLY A 70 -1.86 6.90 -16.26
N VAL A 71 -2.07 5.85 -15.48
CA VAL A 71 -2.95 4.74 -15.89
C VAL A 71 -4.40 5.14 -15.60
#